data_AF-A0A1G6NY22-F1
#
_entry.id   AF-A0A1G6NY22-F1
#
_cell.length_a   1.000
_cell.length_b   1.000
_cell.length_c   1.000
_cell.angle_alpha   90.00
_cell.angle_beta   90.00
_cell.angle_gamma   90.00
#
_symmetry.space_group_name_H-M   'P 1'
#
loop_
_entity.id
_entity.type
_entity.pdbx_description
1 polymer ?
#
loop_
_entity_poly.entity_id
_entity_poly.type
_entity_poly.pdbx_seq_one_letter_code
_entity_poly.pdbx_strand_id
1 'polypeptide(L)'
;MRTYDRETRGSVAVLAARLTEAAAVLGRGDARSAPAYVRDVVARGPEVASAAAAVALSRALELLWQRGWLPGDAIAAVPRPLTRLLADAIAHECARYPASRLHPRWRAELAEIGPARPLRFTALAPALTKVVELIAELMALPQLPHLAPAPGSPVADEPRAPGVDRRVLARVRGLLAKAESTPYPEEAEALSAKAQELMARYAFEQAVLEADDRRPQDASARRLWLTAPYQGPKAQLVDAVASANRCRAVFYSKLGCVGIVGHDTDLEIVEVLASSLHVQATRAMTRAPSRTRAYRHSFLVAYAHRIRQRLDTAGHDATCGDTRLVPVLAARKHAVDIKFDAMFPGIRVRRSSVSDAAGWGAGLAAADQADLHPHRRVAS
;
A
#
# COMPACT_ATOMS: atom_id res chain seq x y z
N MET A 1 37.26 -2.30 31.41
CA MET A 1 36.09 -1.70 30.68
C MET A 1 35.88 -2.27 29.28
N ARG A 2 36.92 -2.56 28.47
CA ARG A 2 36.76 -3.16 27.12
C ARG A 2 36.35 -4.65 27.08
N THR A 3 36.67 -5.44 28.10
CA THR A 3 36.33 -6.88 28.19
C THR A 3 34.87 -7.12 28.56
N TYR A 4 34.37 -6.41 29.57
CA TYR A 4 32.97 -6.48 30.02
C TYR A 4 31.96 -6.07 28.94
N ASP A 5 32.26 -5.05 28.13
CA ASP A 5 31.40 -4.63 27.01
C ASP A 5 31.38 -5.69 25.89
N ARG A 6 32.52 -6.38 25.66
CA ARG A 6 32.61 -7.45 24.65
C ARG A 6 31.86 -8.71 25.07
N GLU A 7 31.95 -9.13 26.33
CA GLU A 7 31.20 -10.26 26.88
C GLU A 7 29.68 -9.97 26.90
N THR A 8 29.29 -8.76 27.30
CA THR A 8 27.88 -8.34 27.30
C THR A 8 27.31 -8.32 25.88
N ARG A 9 28.04 -7.78 24.90
CA ARG A 9 27.63 -7.83 23.48
C ARG A 9 27.54 -9.25 22.94
N GLY A 10 28.48 -10.13 23.31
CA GLY A 10 28.44 -11.55 22.97
C GLY A 10 27.19 -12.23 23.53
N SER A 11 26.83 -11.94 24.79
CA SER A 11 25.61 -12.44 25.42
C SER A 11 24.34 -11.93 24.73
N VAL A 12 24.26 -10.66 24.35
CA VAL A 12 23.08 -10.08 23.67
C VAL A 12 22.84 -10.73 22.31
N ALA A 13 23.89 -10.96 21.52
CA ALA A 13 23.77 -11.61 20.21
C ALA A 13 23.25 -13.06 20.31
N VAL A 14 23.74 -13.82 21.29
CA VAL A 14 23.27 -15.20 21.54
C VAL A 14 21.78 -15.21 21.95
N LEU A 15 21.36 -14.28 22.79
CA LEU A 15 19.96 -14.18 23.22
C LEU A 15 19.05 -13.72 22.07
N ALA A 16 19.53 -12.82 21.20
CA ALA A 16 18.80 -12.43 19.99
C ALA A 16 18.58 -13.64 19.06
N ALA A 17 19.62 -14.46 18.86
CA ALA A 17 19.51 -15.69 18.07
C ALA A 17 18.49 -16.67 18.67
N ARG A 18 18.43 -16.79 20.00
CA ARG A 18 17.40 -17.60 20.69
C ARG A 18 15.97 -17.10 20.44
N LEU A 19 15.74 -15.79 20.41
CA LEU A 19 14.43 -15.22 20.05
C LEU A 19 14.06 -15.54 18.60
N THR A 20 15.02 -15.47 17.68
CA THR A 20 14.81 -15.85 16.27
C THR A 20 14.55 -17.35 16.13
N GLU A 21 15.24 -18.21 16.88
CA GLU A 21 14.99 -19.65 16.91
C GLU A 21 13.59 -19.97 17.42
N ALA A 22 13.17 -19.32 18.51
CA ALA A 22 11.82 -19.43 19.04
C ALA A 22 10.76 -19.07 17.98
N ALA A 23 11.01 -18.03 17.19
CA ALA A 23 10.11 -17.61 16.11
C ALA A 23 10.07 -18.64 14.96
N ALA A 24 11.21 -19.22 14.61
CA ALA A 24 11.28 -20.28 13.60
C ALA A 24 10.55 -21.57 14.06
N VAL A 25 10.65 -21.92 15.34
CA VAL A 25 9.93 -23.05 15.96
C VAL A 25 8.42 -22.78 15.96
N LEU A 26 8.00 -21.57 16.36
CA LEU A 26 6.60 -21.13 16.31
C LEU A 26 6.03 -21.20 14.89
N GLY A 27 6.78 -20.71 13.89
CA GLY A 27 6.37 -20.74 12.48
C GLY A 27 6.22 -22.15 11.90
N ARG A 28 6.88 -23.17 12.48
CA ARG A 28 6.70 -24.59 12.13
C ARG A 28 5.50 -25.24 12.84
N GLY A 29 4.78 -24.50 13.68
CA GLY A 29 3.61 -24.98 14.42
C GLY A 29 3.90 -25.54 15.82
N ASP A 30 5.15 -25.48 16.30
CA ASP A 30 5.51 -25.92 17.65
C ASP A 30 5.40 -24.76 18.66
N ALA A 31 4.15 -24.42 19.01
CA ALA A 31 3.88 -23.36 19.99
C ALA A 31 4.26 -23.75 21.43
N ARG A 32 4.50 -25.04 21.72
CA ARG A 32 4.77 -25.52 23.09
C ARG A 32 6.20 -25.23 23.54
N SER A 33 7.14 -25.21 22.60
CA SER A 33 8.55 -25.00 22.89
C SER A 33 8.95 -23.52 22.99
N ALA A 34 8.25 -22.61 22.29
CA ALA A 34 8.57 -21.18 22.26
C ALA A 34 8.65 -20.48 23.64
N PRO A 35 7.78 -20.78 24.63
CA PRO A 35 7.87 -20.19 25.97
C PRO A 35 9.17 -20.50 26.72
N ALA A 36 9.82 -21.63 26.45
CA ALA A 36 11.09 -21.99 27.10
C ALA A 36 12.21 -21.00 26.70
N TYR A 37 12.33 -20.70 25.41
CA TYR A 37 13.28 -19.71 24.89
C TYR A 37 13.05 -18.33 25.49
N VAL A 38 11.78 -17.90 25.60
CA VAL A 38 11.43 -16.61 26.20
C VAL A 38 11.87 -16.55 27.67
N ARG A 39 11.63 -17.60 28.46
CA ARG A 39 12.05 -17.65 29.88
C ARG A 39 13.56 -17.50 30.03
N ASP A 40 14.35 -18.13 29.16
CA ASP A 40 15.81 -18.03 29.20
C ASP A 40 16.31 -16.61 28.95
N VAL A 41 15.64 -15.86 28.07
CA VAL A 41 15.97 -14.45 27.79
C VAL A 41 15.50 -13.54 28.93
N VAL A 42 14.30 -13.79 29.48
CA VAL A 42 13.76 -13.05 30.64
C VAL A 42 14.69 -13.15 31.85
N ALA A 43 15.28 -14.32 32.09
CA ALA A 43 16.19 -14.57 33.21
C ALA A 43 17.46 -13.69 33.20
N ARG A 44 17.78 -13.03 32.07
CA ARG A 44 18.95 -12.14 31.93
C ARG A 44 18.67 -10.69 32.33
N GLY A 45 17.45 -10.39 32.75
CA GLY A 45 17.03 -9.06 33.19
C GLY A 45 16.54 -8.16 32.03
N PRO A 46 15.81 -7.09 32.36
CA PRO A 46 15.06 -6.29 31.40
C PRO A 46 15.96 -5.58 30.37
N GLU A 47 17.12 -5.05 30.78
CA GLU A 47 18.02 -4.33 29.89
C GLU A 47 18.63 -5.24 28.80
N VAL A 48 19.17 -6.39 29.20
CA VAL A 48 19.80 -7.35 28.28
C VAL A 48 18.75 -7.98 27.36
N ALA A 49 17.58 -8.31 27.90
CA ALA A 49 16.47 -8.85 27.12
C ALA A 49 15.92 -7.84 26.09
N SER A 50 15.75 -6.57 26.48
CA SER A 50 15.36 -5.50 25.56
C SER A 50 16.38 -5.31 24.44
N ALA A 51 17.69 -5.31 24.77
CA ALA A 51 18.75 -5.24 23.76
C ALA A 51 18.72 -6.44 22.81
N ALA A 52 18.53 -7.66 23.33
CA ALA A 52 18.43 -8.88 22.52
C ALA A 52 17.22 -8.85 21.57
N ALA A 53 16.07 -8.39 22.06
CA ALA A 53 14.86 -8.23 21.24
C ALA A 53 15.03 -7.16 20.16
N ALA A 54 15.65 -6.02 20.47
CA ALA A 54 15.95 -4.99 19.48
C ALA A 54 16.86 -5.53 18.36
N VAL A 55 17.94 -6.25 18.72
CA VAL A 55 18.84 -6.89 17.74
C VAL A 55 18.10 -7.92 16.87
N ALA A 56 17.27 -8.76 17.48
CA ALA A 56 16.50 -9.77 16.75
C ALA A 56 15.49 -9.14 15.76
N LEU A 57 14.79 -8.08 16.19
CA LEU A 57 13.84 -7.34 15.35
C LEU A 57 14.55 -6.61 14.21
N SER A 58 15.65 -5.89 14.49
CA SER A 58 16.47 -5.24 13.47
C SER A 58 16.92 -6.24 12.41
N ARG A 59 17.39 -7.43 12.82
CA ARG A 59 17.80 -8.46 11.87
C ARG A 59 16.64 -9.00 11.03
N ALA A 60 15.48 -9.20 11.63
CA ALA A 60 14.28 -9.64 10.91
C ALA A 60 13.81 -8.58 9.89
N LEU A 61 13.89 -7.29 10.24
CA LEU A 61 13.56 -6.17 9.37
C LEU A 61 14.55 -6.02 8.22
N GLU A 62 15.86 -6.10 8.46
CA GLU A 62 16.89 -6.10 7.40
C GLU A 62 16.59 -7.17 6.33
N LEU A 63 16.26 -8.40 6.76
CA LEU A 63 15.88 -9.50 5.87
C LEU A 63 14.52 -9.27 5.18
N LEU A 64 13.60 -8.56 5.82
CA LEU A 64 12.32 -8.18 5.23
C LEU A 64 12.49 -7.15 4.11
N TRP A 65 13.37 -6.15 4.31
CA TRP A 65 13.69 -5.14 3.30
C TRP A 65 14.33 -5.74 2.05
N GLN A 66 15.24 -6.71 2.22
CA GLN A 66 15.84 -7.47 1.12
C GLN A 66 14.82 -8.31 0.33
N ARG A 67 13.66 -8.60 0.92
CA ARG A 67 12.53 -9.29 0.26
C ARG A 67 11.55 -8.33 -0.41
N GLY A 68 11.90 -7.05 -0.55
CA GLY A 68 11.11 -6.06 -1.29
C GLY A 68 9.94 -5.44 -0.52
N TRP A 69 9.93 -5.53 0.80
CA TRP A 69 8.90 -4.92 1.63
C TRP A 69 9.20 -3.45 1.96
N LEU A 70 8.15 -2.66 2.07
CA LEU A 70 8.20 -1.28 2.56
C LEU A 70 7.59 -1.18 3.97
N PRO A 71 7.89 -0.12 4.74
CA PRO A 71 7.35 0.09 6.08
C PRO A 71 5.83 -0.03 6.18
N GLY A 72 5.09 0.69 5.35
CA GLY A 72 3.63 0.68 5.34
C GLY A 72 3.06 -0.68 4.94
N ASP A 73 3.70 -1.35 3.98
CA ASP A 73 3.32 -2.70 3.56
C ASP A 73 3.48 -3.72 4.69
N ALA A 74 4.60 -3.65 5.42
CA ALA A 74 4.85 -4.54 6.55
C ALA A 74 3.80 -4.34 7.66
N ILE A 75 3.45 -3.09 7.98
CA ILE A 75 2.41 -2.77 8.97
C ILE A 75 1.04 -3.28 8.54
N ALA A 76 0.70 -3.16 7.25
CA ALA A 76 -0.57 -3.64 6.73
C ALA A 76 -0.68 -5.17 6.67
N ALA A 77 0.45 -5.87 6.56
CA ALA A 77 0.49 -7.33 6.46
C ALA A 77 0.36 -8.05 7.80
N VAL A 78 0.83 -7.44 8.90
CA VAL A 78 0.86 -8.11 10.20
C VAL A 78 -0.47 -7.98 10.97
N PRO A 79 -0.78 -8.94 11.86
CA PRO A 79 -1.95 -8.85 12.73
C PRO A 79 -1.99 -7.57 13.57
N ARG A 80 -3.20 -7.00 13.74
CA ARG A 80 -3.43 -5.75 14.49
C ARG A 80 -2.76 -5.69 15.89
N PRO A 81 -2.71 -6.77 16.70
CA PRO A 81 -2.05 -6.72 18.01
C PRO A 81 -0.54 -6.46 17.96
N LEU A 82 0.10 -6.68 16.80
CA LEU A 82 1.55 -6.56 16.60
C LEU A 82 1.96 -5.27 15.87
N THR A 83 1.01 -4.54 15.27
CA THR A 83 1.30 -3.36 14.43
C THR A 83 2.05 -2.27 15.18
N ARG A 84 1.69 -2.01 16.44
CA ARG A 84 2.38 -0.99 17.25
C ARG A 84 3.84 -1.37 17.55
N LEU A 85 4.08 -2.63 17.90
CA LEU A 85 5.43 -3.15 18.12
C LEU A 85 6.26 -3.09 16.84
N LEU A 86 5.67 -3.47 15.70
CA LEU A 86 6.33 -3.39 14.41
C LEU A 86 6.65 -1.94 14.03
N ALA A 87 5.72 -1.00 14.22
CA ALA A 87 5.94 0.42 13.93
C ALA A 87 7.11 0.98 14.75
N ASP A 88 7.17 0.67 16.05
CA ASP A 88 8.29 1.07 16.91
C ASP A 88 9.61 0.41 16.46
N ALA A 89 9.59 -0.86 16.08
CA ALA A 89 10.77 -1.57 15.58
C ALA A 89 11.27 -1.01 14.24
N ILE A 90 10.37 -0.68 13.32
CA ILE A 90 10.69 -0.05 12.03
C ILE A 90 11.33 1.33 12.27
N ALA A 91 10.72 2.16 13.11
CA ALA A 91 11.25 3.49 13.40
C ALA A 91 12.64 3.39 14.06
N HIS A 92 12.82 2.46 15.00
CA HIS A 92 14.10 2.17 15.65
C HIS A 92 15.18 1.74 14.65
N GLU A 93 14.88 0.78 13.77
CA GLU A 93 15.82 0.29 12.76
C GLU A 93 16.16 1.38 11.73
N CYS A 94 15.16 2.11 11.24
CA CYS A 94 15.35 3.11 10.20
C CYS A 94 16.12 4.35 10.69
N ALA A 95 16.10 4.65 11.99
CA ALA A 95 16.89 5.72 12.58
C ALA A 95 18.42 5.51 12.47
N ARG A 96 18.87 4.29 12.15
CA ARG A 96 20.29 3.97 11.92
C ARG A 96 20.80 4.48 10.58
N TYR A 97 19.90 4.81 9.64
CA TYR A 97 20.26 5.29 8.31
C TYR A 97 20.16 6.82 8.26
N PRO A 98 21.16 7.53 7.69
CA PRO A 98 21.03 8.97 7.50
C PRO A 98 19.91 9.26 6.49
N ALA A 99 19.17 10.36 6.69
CA ALA A 99 18.03 10.72 5.84
C ALA A 99 18.38 10.86 4.35
N SER A 100 19.64 11.21 4.03
CA SER A 100 20.16 11.27 2.65
C SER A 100 20.29 9.92 1.97
N ARG A 101 20.34 8.82 2.74
CA ARG A 101 20.42 7.43 2.25
C ARG A 101 19.07 6.71 2.28
N LEU A 102 17.99 7.46 2.55
CA LEU A 102 16.62 6.97 2.49
C LEU A 102 15.94 7.55 1.25
N HIS A 103 15.49 6.65 0.39
CA HIS A 103 14.69 7.01 -0.78
C HIS A 103 13.46 7.84 -0.36
N PRO A 104 13.01 8.84 -1.14
CA PRO A 104 11.90 9.74 -0.76
C PRO A 104 10.64 9.03 -0.25
N ARG A 105 10.28 7.89 -0.86
CA ARG A 105 9.15 7.06 -0.42
C ARG A 105 9.31 6.52 0.99
N TRP A 106 10.50 6.06 1.37
CA TRP A 106 10.80 5.63 2.73
C TRP A 106 10.62 6.77 3.72
N ARG A 107 11.10 7.96 3.38
CA ARG A 107 10.93 9.15 4.23
C ARG A 107 9.46 9.52 4.43
N ALA A 108 8.65 9.44 3.37
CA ALA A 108 7.22 9.70 3.46
C ALA A 108 6.51 8.68 4.38
N GLU A 109 6.77 7.38 4.21
CA GLU A 109 6.14 6.34 5.05
C GLU A 109 6.62 6.41 6.51
N LEU A 110 7.89 6.71 6.75
CA LEU A 110 8.43 6.88 8.11
C LEU A 110 7.87 8.12 8.81
N ALA A 111 7.54 9.19 8.08
CA ALA A 111 6.89 10.37 8.64
C ALA A 111 5.50 10.05 9.21
N GLU A 112 4.74 9.16 8.56
CA GLU A 112 3.44 8.67 9.04
C GLU A 112 3.57 7.74 10.26
N ILE A 113 4.65 6.96 10.35
CA ILE A 113 4.94 6.08 11.50
C ILE A 113 5.33 6.90 12.75
N GLY A 114 6.05 7.99 12.55
CA GLY A 114 6.54 8.87 13.61
C GLY A 114 7.97 8.54 14.06
N PRO A 115 8.47 9.29 15.06
CA PRO A 115 9.88 9.24 15.44
C PRO A 115 10.23 7.94 16.19
N ALA A 116 11.49 7.53 16.04
CA ALA A 116 12.05 6.39 16.76
C ALA A 116 11.99 6.57 18.28
N ARG A 117 11.63 5.49 18.98
CA ARG A 117 11.67 5.40 20.45
C ARG A 117 12.57 4.22 20.85
N PRO A 118 13.21 4.27 22.02
CA PRO A 118 13.91 3.11 22.55
C PRO A 118 12.96 1.92 22.73
N LEU A 119 13.35 0.74 22.21
CA LEU A 119 12.59 -0.50 22.40
C LEU A 119 12.80 -1.04 23.81
N ARG A 120 12.08 -0.45 24.78
CA ARG A 120 12.06 -0.92 26.17
C ARG A 120 10.77 -1.68 26.45
N PHE A 121 10.90 -2.85 27.05
CA PHE A 121 9.78 -3.74 27.32
C PHE A 121 9.48 -3.78 28.81
N THR A 122 8.26 -3.41 29.18
CA THR A 122 7.68 -3.69 30.50
C THR A 122 6.90 -5.00 30.41
N ALA A 123 6.74 -5.71 31.55
CA ALA A 123 6.18 -7.07 31.56
C ALA A 123 6.92 -7.98 30.55
N LEU A 124 8.19 -8.26 30.87
CA LEU A 124 9.17 -8.77 29.91
C LEU A 124 8.74 -10.07 29.21
N ALA A 125 8.17 -11.03 29.94
CA ALA A 125 7.71 -12.28 29.36
C ALA A 125 6.63 -12.10 28.27
N PRO A 126 5.45 -11.49 28.54
CA PRO A 126 4.45 -11.29 27.48
C PRO A 126 4.92 -10.35 26.36
N ALA A 127 5.80 -9.39 26.65
CA ALA A 127 6.37 -8.53 25.62
C ALA A 127 7.29 -9.32 24.66
N LEU A 128 8.19 -10.17 25.19
CA LEU A 128 9.06 -11.01 24.38
C LEU A 128 8.29 -12.09 23.61
N THR A 129 7.18 -12.60 24.15
CA THR A 129 6.29 -13.48 23.38
C THR A 129 5.77 -12.76 22.14
N LYS A 130 5.32 -11.50 22.25
CA LYS A 130 4.90 -10.69 21.09
C LYS A 130 6.05 -10.41 20.11
N VAL A 131 7.28 -10.27 20.60
CA VAL A 131 8.48 -10.15 19.74
C VAL A 131 8.69 -11.42 18.93
N VAL A 132 8.60 -12.59 19.56
CA VAL A 132 8.71 -13.90 18.89
C VAL A 132 7.60 -14.10 17.87
N GLU A 133 6.35 -13.78 18.23
CA GLU A 133 5.19 -13.80 17.32
C GLU A 133 5.42 -12.88 16.11
N LEU A 134 5.86 -11.64 16.34
CA LEU A 134 6.14 -10.70 15.26
C LEU A 134 7.24 -11.21 14.34
N ILE A 135 8.37 -11.71 14.87
CA ILE A 135 9.45 -12.26 14.04
C ILE A 135 8.93 -13.44 13.20
N ALA A 136 8.09 -14.31 13.78
CA ALA A 136 7.51 -15.45 13.06
C ALA A 136 6.61 -14.98 11.90
N GLU A 137 5.76 -13.99 12.13
CA GLU A 137 4.94 -13.37 11.09
C GLU A 137 5.80 -12.77 9.97
N LEU A 138 6.84 -12.00 10.32
CA LEU A 138 7.76 -11.41 9.33
C LEU A 138 8.51 -12.49 8.53
N MET A 139 8.91 -13.60 9.15
CA MET A 139 9.57 -14.71 8.48
C MET A 139 8.63 -15.43 7.49
N ALA A 140 7.33 -15.49 7.76
CA ALA A 140 6.34 -16.12 6.90
C ALA A 140 5.99 -15.31 5.63
N LEU A 141 6.33 -14.00 5.61
CA LEU A 141 6.03 -13.14 4.48
C LEU A 141 6.80 -13.55 3.21
N PRO A 142 6.15 -13.55 2.03
CA PRO A 142 6.81 -13.92 0.77
C PRO A 142 7.80 -12.86 0.29
N GLN A 143 8.63 -13.22 -0.68
CA GLN A 143 9.38 -12.25 -1.46
C GLN A 143 8.44 -11.48 -2.40
N LEU A 144 8.66 -10.17 -2.52
CA LEU A 144 7.90 -9.28 -3.40
C LEU A 144 8.85 -8.49 -4.31
N PRO A 145 8.39 -8.05 -5.49
CA PRO A 145 9.13 -7.11 -6.33
C PRO A 145 9.43 -5.82 -5.58
N HIS A 146 10.68 -5.34 -5.66
CA HIS A 146 11.10 -4.11 -5.00
C HIS A 146 10.41 -2.89 -5.63
N LEU A 147 9.73 -2.09 -4.80
CA LEU A 147 9.08 -0.84 -5.24
C LEU A 147 9.97 0.40 -5.04
N ALA A 148 10.97 0.29 -4.18
CA ALA A 148 12.00 1.26 -3.93
C ALA A 148 13.27 0.52 -3.48
N PRO A 149 14.46 1.13 -3.62
CA PRO A 149 15.68 0.58 -3.05
C PRO A 149 15.55 0.33 -1.54
N ALA A 150 16.22 -0.71 -1.03
CA ALA A 150 16.30 -1.00 0.39
C ALA A 150 17.00 0.15 1.15
N PRO A 151 16.67 0.40 2.42
CA PRO A 151 17.27 1.49 3.20
C PRO A 151 18.79 1.31 3.27
N GLY A 152 19.53 2.40 3.11
CA GLY A 152 21.00 2.38 3.11
C GLY A 152 21.65 2.02 1.77
N SER A 153 20.89 1.51 0.79
CA SER A 153 21.36 1.36 -0.58
C SER A 153 21.84 2.71 -1.14
N PRO A 154 22.82 2.74 -2.06
CA PRO A 154 23.13 3.96 -2.78
C PRO A 154 21.85 4.40 -3.50
N VAL A 155 21.31 5.53 -3.08
CA VAL A 155 20.23 6.20 -3.80
C VAL A 155 20.92 6.79 -5.02
N ALA A 156 20.75 6.19 -6.20
CA ALA A 156 21.06 6.91 -7.41
C ALA A 156 20.26 8.23 -7.37
N ASP A 157 20.84 9.34 -7.82
CA ASP A 157 20.06 10.54 -8.13
C ASP A 157 19.12 10.16 -9.28
N GLU A 158 18.03 9.46 -8.96
CA GLU A 158 16.90 9.33 -9.86
C GLU A 158 16.40 10.76 -10.06
N PRO A 159 16.50 11.30 -11.29
CA PRO A 159 16.01 12.63 -11.56
C PRO A 159 14.55 12.65 -11.14
N ARG A 160 14.25 13.45 -10.12
CA ARG A 160 12.91 13.64 -9.59
C ARG A 160 11.99 13.92 -10.76
N ALA A 161 11.10 12.98 -11.10
CA ALA A 161 9.94 13.32 -11.90
C ALA A 161 9.29 14.52 -11.20
N PRO A 162 9.02 15.63 -11.90
CA PRO A 162 8.41 16.79 -11.27
C PRO A 162 7.04 16.36 -10.74
N GLY A 163 7.00 16.01 -9.45
CA GLY A 163 5.76 15.69 -8.77
C GLY A 163 4.79 16.86 -8.94
N VAL A 164 3.49 16.56 -8.96
CA VAL A 164 2.42 17.52 -9.24
C VAL A 164 2.69 18.86 -8.56
N ASP A 165 2.70 19.95 -9.35
CA ASP A 165 2.99 21.29 -8.87
C ASP A 165 2.17 21.57 -7.61
N ARG A 166 2.87 21.91 -6.52
CA ARG A 166 2.25 22.20 -5.23
C ARG A 166 1.15 23.26 -5.34
N ARG A 167 1.24 24.18 -6.31
CA ARG A 167 0.21 25.18 -6.60
C ARG A 167 -1.05 24.56 -7.20
N VAL A 168 -0.89 23.61 -8.11
CA VAL A 168 -2.01 22.86 -8.71
C VAL A 168 -2.66 21.97 -7.65
N LEU A 169 -1.88 21.25 -6.84
CA LEU A 169 -2.41 20.49 -5.71
C LEU A 169 -3.12 21.39 -4.67
N ALA A 170 -2.59 22.58 -4.38
CA ALA A 170 -3.25 23.54 -3.50
C ALA A 170 -4.57 24.04 -4.09
N ARG A 171 -4.63 24.25 -5.41
CA ARG A 171 -5.83 24.70 -6.12
C ARG A 171 -6.91 23.62 -6.16
N VAL A 172 -6.51 22.37 -6.43
CA VAL A 172 -7.39 21.19 -6.34
C VAL A 172 -7.92 21.02 -4.93
N ARG A 173 -7.05 21.11 -3.91
CA ARG A 173 -7.47 21.07 -2.51
C ARG A 173 -8.43 22.19 -2.16
N GLY A 174 -8.21 23.40 -2.67
CA GLY A 174 -9.11 24.54 -2.47
C GLY A 174 -10.49 24.33 -3.12
N LEU A 175 -10.54 23.81 -4.35
CA LEU A 175 -11.78 23.49 -5.04
C LEU A 175 -12.57 22.38 -4.32
N LEU A 176 -11.88 21.33 -3.86
CA LEU A 176 -12.49 20.24 -3.11
C LEU A 176 -12.96 20.70 -1.72
N ALA A 177 -12.17 21.49 -1.00
CA ALA A 177 -12.59 22.05 0.29
C ALA A 177 -13.83 22.94 0.13
N LYS A 178 -13.92 23.70 -0.97
CA LYS A 178 -15.10 24.51 -1.28
C LYS A 178 -16.32 23.63 -1.60
N ALA A 179 -16.13 22.55 -2.35
CA ALA A 179 -17.18 21.56 -2.62
C ALA A 179 -17.71 20.90 -1.33
N GLU A 180 -16.86 20.70 -0.32
CA GLU A 180 -17.28 20.17 0.99
C GLU A 180 -18.02 21.21 1.86
N SER A 181 -17.72 22.49 1.68
CA SER A 181 -18.32 23.57 2.49
C SER A 181 -19.67 24.09 1.97
N THR A 182 -20.04 23.76 0.73
CA THR A 182 -21.30 24.23 0.15
C THR A 182 -22.47 23.30 0.53
N PRO A 183 -23.63 23.86 0.93
CA PRO A 183 -24.84 23.09 1.16
C PRO A 183 -25.56 22.68 -0.15
N TYR A 184 -25.11 23.17 -1.31
CA TYR A 184 -25.76 22.96 -2.60
C TYR A 184 -25.13 21.76 -3.35
N PRO A 185 -25.88 20.66 -3.57
CA PRO A 185 -25.34 19.45 -4.19
C PRO A 185 -24.81 19.68 -5.62
N GLU A 186 -25.54 20.44 -6.43
CA GLU A 186 -25.15 20.74 -7.82
C GLU A 186 -23.87 21.59 -7.90
N GLU A 187 -23.66 22.49 -6.94
CA GLU A 187 -22.44 23.29 -6.84
C GLU A 187 -21.25 22.42 -6.40
N ALA A 188 -21.47 21.50 -5.45
CA ALA A 188 -20.45 20.55 -5.01
C ALA A 188 -20.00 19.63 -6.18
N GLU A 189 -20.94 19.17 -6.99
CA GLU A 189 -20.67 18.39 -8.21
C GLU A 189 -19.87 19.21 -9.23
N ALA A 190 -20.28 20.44 -9.52
CA ALA A 190 -19.58 21.31 -10.47
C ALA A 190 -18.14 21.65 -10.04
N LEU A 191 -17.93 21.95 -8.75
CA LEU A 191 -16.59 22.24 -8.20
C LEU A 191 -15.67 21.02 -8.24
N SER A 192 -16.23 19.82 -8.01
CA SER A 192 -15.48 18.57 -8.05
C SER A 192 -15.14 18.15 -9.47
N ALA A 193 -16.09 18.29 -10.40
CA ALA A 193 -15.84 18.13 -11.83
C ALA A 193 -14.73 19.08 -12.31
N LYS A 194 -14.73 20.34 -11.87
CA LYS A 194 -13.68 21.31 -12.20
C LYS A 194 -12.32 20.93 -11.61
N ALA A 195 -12.28 20.41 -10.39
CA ALA A 195 -11.05 19.91 -9.78
C ALA A 195 -10.47 18.72 -10.57
N GLN A 196 -11.32 17.84 -11.10
CA GLN A 196 -10.92 16.72 -11.94
C GLN A 196 -10.44 17.16 -13.32
N GLU A 197 -11.15 18.07 -13.98
CA GLU A 197 -10.73 18.65 -15.26
C GLU A 197 -9.34 19.30 -15.13
N LEU A 198 -9.09 20.02 -14.03
CA LEU A 198 -7.80 20.64 -13.74
C LEU A 198 -6.69 19.60 -13.53
N MET A 199 -6.96 18.50 -12.80
CA MET A 199 -6.00 17.41 -12.61
C MET A 199 -5.71 16.66 -13.91
N ALA A 200 -6.75 16.35 -14.70
CA ALA A 200 -6.61 15.69 -15.99
C ALA A 200 -5.81 16.56 -16.97
N ARG A 201 -6.08 17.86 -17.01
CA ARG A 201 -5.34 18.82 -17.83
C ARG A 201 -3.91 19.02 -17.35
N TYR A 202 -3.65 19.05 -16.04
CA TYR A 202 -2.28 19.09 -15.53
C TYR A 202 -1.51 17.81 -15.86
N ALA A 203 -2.11 16.65 -15.66
CA ALA A 203 -1.51 15.36 -16.04
C ALA A 203 -1.18 15.32 -17.54
N PHE A 204 -2.06 15.90 -18.36
CA PHE A 204 -1.86 16.11 -19.78
C PHE A 204 -0.68 17.05 -20.07
N GLU A 205 -0.64 18.23 -19.46
CA GLU A 205 0.42 19.23 -19.69
C GLU A 205 1.79 18.69 -19.25
N GLN A 206 1.85 17.95 -18.14
CA GLN A 206 3.07 17.26 -17.72
C GLN A 206 3.48 16.15 -18.68
N ALA A 207 2.54 15.34 -19.17
CA ALA A 207 2.86 14.28 -20.13
C ALA A 207 3.43 14.84 -21.45
N VAL A 208 2.96 16.02 -21.89
CA VAL A 208 3.51 16.73 -23.05
C VAL A 208 4.91 17.28 -22.75
N LEU A 209 5.10 17.94 -21.60
CA LEU A 209 6.41 18.46 -21.20
C LEU A 209 7.45 17.35 -21.04
N GLU A 210 7.07 16.22 -20.44
CA GLU A 210 7.92 15.03 -20.30
C GLU A 210 8.31 14.43 -21.66
N ALA A 211 7.40 14.47 -22.64
CA ALA A 211 7.67 14.01 -24.00
C ALA A 211 8.62 14.94 -24.76
N ASP A 212 8.50 16.26 -24.59
CA ASP A 212 9.38 17.25 -25.19
C ASP A 212 10.81 17.20 -24.62
N ASP A 213 10.96 16.84 -23.34
CA ASP A 213 12.25 16.80 -22.64
C ASP A 213 13.07 15.53 -22.95
N ARG A 214 12.57 14.65 -23.84
CA ARG A 214 13.19 13.35 -24.27
C ARG A 214 13.65 12.45 -23.11
N ARG A 215 13.12 12.65 -21.91
CA ARG A 215 13.46 11.81 -20.76
C ARG A 215 12.78 10.44 -20.88
N PRO A 216 13.40 9.35 -20.41
CA PRO A 216 12.73 8.07 -20.29
C PRO A 216 11.46 8.23 -19.45
N GLN A 217 10.31 7.88 -20.01
CA GLN A 217 9.06 7.83 -19.26
C GLN A 217 9.05 6.59 -18.37
N ASP A 218 9.71 6.66 -17.23
CA ASP A 218 9.78 5.52 -16.33
C ASP A 218 8.43 5.32 -15.63
N ALA A 219 7.87 4.12 -15.80
CA ALA A 219 6.74 3.69 -15.00
C ALA A 219 7.19 3.47 -13.55
N SER A 220 6.30 3.70 -12.60
CA SER A 220 6.45 3.43 -11.17
C SER A 220 5.55 2.26 -10.74
N ALA A 221 5.66 1.84 -9.48
CA ALA A 221 4.79 0.82 -8.93
C ALA A 221 4.37 1.11 -7.48
N ARG A 222 3.12 0.81 -7.13
CA ARG A 222 2.54 0.94 -5.80
C ARG A 222 1.84 -0.34 -5.37
N ARG A 223 1.65 -0.52 -4.06
CA ARG A 223 0.81 -1.57 -3.48
C ARG A 223 -0.35 -0.90 -2.76
N LEU A 224 -1.56 -1.35 -3.07
CA LEU A 224 -2.79 -0.90 -2.43
C LEU A 224 -3.36 -2.05 -1.61
N TRP A 225 -3.42 -1.87 -0.29
CA TRP A 225 -3.91 -2.88 0.65
C TRP A 225 -5.43 -2.86 0.76
N LEU A 226 -6.05 -4.04 0.63
CA LEU A 226 -7.49 -4.20 0.69
C LEU A 226 -7.93 -4.72 2.04
N THR A 227 -8.86 -4.02 2.67
CA THR A 227 -9.47 -4.48 3.91
C THR A 227 -10.31 -5.75 3.67
N ALA A 228 -10.17 -6.76 4.52
CA ALA A 228 -11.11 -7.87 4.56
C ALA A 228 -12.48 -7.39 5.09
N PRO A 229 -13.60 -8.06 4.75
CA PRO A 229 -13.75 -9.18 3.81
C PRO A 229 -13.84 -8.74 2.32
N TYR A 230 -13.99 -9.72 1.43
CA TYR A 230 -14.23 -9.56 -0.02
C TYR A 230 -13.08 -8.89 -0.80
N GLN A 231 -11.85 -9.22 -0.46
CA GLN A 231 -10.67 -8.66 -1.14
C GLN A 231 -10.64 -8.98 -2.64
N GLY A 232 -11.14 -10.14 -3.09
CA GLY A 232 -11.23 -10.47 -4.52
C GLY A 232 -12.11 -9.50 -5.32
N PRO A 233 -13.40 -9.31 -4.96
CA PRO A 233 -14.23 -8.28 -5.59
C PRO A 233 -13.68 -6.86 -5.44
N LYS A 234 -13.08 -6.52 -4.29
CA LYS A 234 -12.42 -5.21 -4.11
C LYS A 234 -11.24 -5.04 -5.07
N ALA A 235 -10.44 -6.07 -5.30
CA ALA A 235 -9.34 -6.05 -6.26
C ALA A 235 -9.83 -5.83 -7.70
N GLN A 236 -11.01 -6.32 -8.07
CA GLN A 236 -11.61 -6.06 -9.39
C GLN A 236 -11.98 -4.60 -9.59
N LEU A 237 -12.41 -3.91 -8.53
CA LEU A 237 -12.66 -2.47 -8.60
C LEU A 237 -11.36 -1.69 -8.79
N VAL A 238 -10.29 -2.06 -8.06
CA VAL A 238 -8.96 -1.46 -8.25
C VAL A 238 -8.46 -1.71 -9.66
N ASP A 239 -8.62 -2.92 -10.20
CA ASP A 239 -8.24 -3.27 -11.56
C ASP A 239 -9.04 -2.50 -12.62
N ALA A 240 -10.34 -2.26 -12.38
CA ALA A 240 -11.17 -1.43 -13.24
C ALA A 240 -10.68 0.02 -13.29
N VAL A 241 -10.39 0.60 -12.13
CA VAL A 241 -9.86 1.95 -12.01
C VAL A 241 -8.44 2.05 -12.60
N ALA A 242 -7.58 1.07 -12.35
CA ALA A 242 -6.22 1.01 -12.89
C ALA A 242 -6.22 0.96 -14.41
N SER A 243 -7.02 0.06 -15.00
CA SER A 243 -7.12 -0.10 -16.45
C SER A 243 -7.55 1.19 -17.14
N ALA A 244 -8.57 1.87 -16.59
CA ALA A 244 -9.07 3.13 -17.13
C ALA A 244 -8.05 4.28 -17.06
N ASN A 245 -7.10 4.20 -16.12
CA ASN A 245 -6.04 5.19 -15.93
C ASN A 245 -4.70 4.72 -16.48
N ARG A 246 -4.70 3.84 -17.50
CA ARG A 246 -3.48 3.36 -18.20
C ARG A 246 -2.46 2.64 -17.29
N CYS A 247 -2.91 2.15 -16.14
CA CYS A 247 -2.12 1.34 -15.23
C CYS A 247 -2.41 -0.15 -15.44
N ARG A 248 -1.51 -1.00 -14.97
CA ARG A 248 -1.72 -2.45 -14.87
C ARG A 248 -1.74 -2.89 -13.42
N ALA A 249 -2.66 -3.79 -13.08
CA ALA A 249 -2.84 -4.27 -11.71
C ALA A 249 -2.68 -5.79 -11.59
N VAL A 250 -2.19 -6.26 -10.45
CA VAL A 250 -2.07 -7.67 -10.10
C VAL A 250 -2.50 -7.88 -8.65
N PHE A 251 -3.34 -8.89 -8.41
CA PHE A 251 -3.87 -9.16 -7.07
C PHE A 251 -3.10 -10.26 -6.35
N TYR A 252 -2.51 -9.92 -5.20
CA TYR A 252 -1.89 -10.86 -4.27
C TYR A 252 -2.93 -11.45 -3.34
N SER A 253 -3.64 -12.50 -3.77
CA SER A 253 -4.77 -13.04 -3.00
C SER A 253 -4.44 -13.54 -1.60
N LYS A 254 -3.21 -14.00 -1.37
CA LYS A 254 -2.74 -14.45 -0.05
C LYS A 254 -2.44 -13.30 0.91
N LEU A 255 -2.07 -12.12 0.38
CA LEU A 255 -1.77 -10.94 1.18
C LEU A 255 -2.96 -9.98 1.28
N GLY A 256 -3.87 -10.02 0.30
CA GLY A 256 -4.98 -9.09 0.24
C GLY A 256 -4.59 -7.70 -0.24
N CYS A 257 -3.59 -7.58 -1.11
CA CYS A 257 -3.17 -6.31 -1.71
C CYS A 257 -3.10 -6.40 -3.24
N VAL A 258 -3.16 -5.24 -3.89
CA VAL A 258 -3.05 -5.10 -5.35
C VAL A 258 -1.75 -4.37 -5.65
N GLY A 259 -0.86 -4.99 -6.43
CA GLY A 259 0.28 -4.32 -7.04
C GLY A 259 -0.18 -3.57 -8.29
N ILE A 260 0.18 -2.31 -8.42
CA ILE A 260 -0.23 -1.44 -9.53
C ILE A 260 1.03 -0.86 -10.16
N VAL A 261 1.17 -0.96 -11.47
CA VAL A 261 2.25 -0.36 -12.26
C VAL A 261 1.64 0.70 -13.16
N GLY A 262 2.27 1.87 -13.18
CA GLY A 262 1.74 3.06 -13.86
C GLY A 262 2.67 4.24 -13.67
N HIS A 263 2.42 5.35 -14.36
CA HIS A 263 3.14 6.58 -14.05
C HIS A 263 2.64 7.19 -12.73
N ASP A 264 3.46 7.99 -12.06
CA ASP A 264 3.16 8.48 -10.71
C ASP A 264 1.82 9.22 -10.62
N THR A 265 1.50 10.07 -11.60
CA THR A 265 0.21 10.79 -11.65
C THR A 265 -0.97 9.83 -11.80
N ASP A 266 -0.85 8.83 -12.67
CA ASP A 266 -1.91 7.84 -12.89
C ASP A 266 -2.09 6.96 -11.63
N LEU A 267 -1.00 6.60 -10.95
CA LEU A 267 -1.03 5.84 -9.70
C LEU A 267 -1.71 6.61 -8.56
N GLU A 268 -1.50 7.92 -8.46
CA GLU A 268 -2.19 8.77 -7.49
C GLU A 268 -3.70 8.84 -7.76
N ILE A 269 -4.09 9.02 -9.02
CA ILE A 269 -5.51 9.02 -9.41
C ILE A 269 -6.15 7.69 -9.04
N VAL A 270 -5.49 6.57 -9.35
CA VAL A 270 -6.01 5.23 -9.04
C VAL A 270 -6.20 5.05 -7.53
N GLU A 271 -5.22 5.45 -6.72
CA GLU A 271 -5.27 5.32 -5.26
C GLU A 271 -6.44 6.09 -4.65
N VAL A 272 -6.63 7.35 -5.05
CA VAL A 272 -7.72 8.20 -4.53
C VAL A 272 -9.07 7.70 -5.03
N LEU A 273 -9.20 7.42 -6.33
CA LEU A 273 -10.47 7.00 -6.92
C LEU A 273 -10.91 5.61 -6.40
N ALA A 274 -10.00 4.63 -6.32
CA ALA A 274 -10.32 3.31 -5.78
C ALA A 274 -10.74 3.40 -4.30
N SER A 275 -10.05 4.23 -3.50
CA SER A 275 -10.41 4.44 -2.10
C SER A 275 -11.80 5.06 -1.95
N SER A 276 -12.12 6.09 -2.73
CA SER A 276 -13.45 6.72 -2.76
C SER A 276 -14.53 5.71 -3.15
N LEU A 277 -14.35 4.98 -4.25
CA LEU A 277 -15.33 4.02 -4.75
C LEU A 277 -15.52 2.84 -3.80
N HIS A 278 -14.48 2.39 -3.08
CA HIS A 278 -14.63 1.40 -2.02
C HIS A 278 -15.53 1.87 -0.88
N VAL A 279 -15.40 3.13 -0.46
CA VAL A 279 -16.27 3.74 0.56
C VAL A 279 -17.70 3.83 0.04
N GLN A 280 -17.90 4.28 -1.20
CA GLN A 280 -19.22 4.36 -1.83
C GLN A 280 -19.89 2.98 -1.95
N ALA A 281 -19.17 1.98 -2.46
CA ALA A 281 -19.64 0.60 -2.54
C ALA A 281 -20.03 0.04 -1.17
N THR A 282 -19.23 0.32 -0.14
CA THR A 282 -19.52 -0.10 1.24
C THR A 282 -20.81 0.55 1.76
N ARG A 283 -20.97 1.87 1.57
CA ARG A 283 -22.19 2.59 1.97
C ARG A 283 -23.43 2.06 1.26
N ALA A 284 -23.36 1.87 -0.05
CA ALA A 284 -24.47 1.31 -0.84
C ALA A 284 -24.81 -0.11 -0.36
N MET A 285 -23.80 -0.96 -0.13
CA MET A 285 -24.00 -2.32 0.36
C MET A 285 -24.59 -2.38 1.78
N THR A 286 -24.32 -1.40 2.65
CA THR A 286 -24.95 -1.36 4.00
C THR A 286 -26.45 -1.09 3.96
N ARG A 287 -26.93 -0.43 2.90
CA ARG A 287 -28.36 -0.14 2.64
C ARG A 287 -29.05 -1.26 1.87
N ALA A 288 -28.32 -2.30 1.46
CA ALA A 288 -28.86 -3.37 0.65
C ALA A 288 -29.83 -4.27 1.46
N PRO A 289 -30.88 -4.81 0.80
CA PRO A 289 -31.93 -5.58 1.46
C PRO A 289 -31.45 -6.94 1.99
N SER A 290 -30.34 -7.48 1.46
CA SER A 290 -29.80 -8.78 1.87
C SER A 290 -28.38 -8.67 2.40
N ARG A 291 -28.08 -9.49 3.41
CA ARG A 291 -26.76 -9.56 4.06
C ARG A 291 -26.00 -10.86 3.77
N THR A 292 -26.54 -11.73 2.92
CA THR A 292 -25.91 -13.01 2.61
C THR A 292 -24.56 -12.82 1.92
N ARG A 293 -23.66 -13.80 2.10
CA ARG A 293 -22.33 -13.78 1.47
C ARG A 293 -22.44 -13.76 -0.06
N ALA A 294 -23.33 -14.57 -0.63
CA ALA A 294 -23.55 -14.66 -2.08
C ALA A 294 -24.04 -13.34 -2.67
N TYR A 295 -25.00 -12.69 -1.99
CA TYR A 295 -25.50 -11.37 -2.37
C TYR A 295 -24.40 -10.31 -2.35
N ARG A 296 -23.68 -10.17 -1.23
CA ARG A 296 -22.61 -9.15 -1.08
C ARG A 296 -21.45 -9.37 -2.04
N HIS A 297 -21.10 -10.63 -2.29
CA HIS A 297 -20.08 -10.97 -3.29
C HIS A 297 -20.54 -10.55 -4.69
N SER A 298 -21.75 -10.94 -5.11
CA SER A 298 -22.31 -10.61 -6.42
C SER A 298 -22.49 -9.11 -6.60
N PHE A 299 -22.90 -8.39 -5.54
CA PHE A 299 -22.99 -6.93 -5.50
C PHE A 299 -21.65 -6.26 -5.81
N LEU A 300 -20.57 -6.65 -5.13
CA LEU A 300 -19.27 -6.01 -5.32
C LEU A 300 -18.65 -6.33 -6.68
N VAL A 301 -18.87 -7.55 -7.20
CA VAL A 301 -18.42 -7.92 -8.55
C VAL A 301 -19.18 -7.10 -9.60
N ALA A 302 -20.51 -6.99 -9.49
CA ALA A 302 -21.32 -6.19 -10.40
C ALA A 302 -20.96 -4.69 -10.33
N TYR A 303 -20.73 -4.17 -9.12
CA TYR A 303 -20.31 -2.80 -8.92
C TYR A 303 -18.99 -2.51 -9.65
N ALA A 304 -17.96 -3.34 -9.43
CA ALA A 304 -16.67 -3.21 -10.13
C ALA A 304 -16.81 -3.33 -11.66
N HIS A 305 -17.63 -4.27 -12.14
CA HIS A 305 -17.89 -4.45 -13.57
C HIS A 305 -18.52 -3.20 -14.19
N ARG A 306 -19.53 -2.61 -13.54
CA ARG A 306 -20.22 -1.43 -14.06
C ARG A 306 -19.37 -0.17 -14.00
N ILE A 307 -18.57 0.01 -12.95
CA ILE A 307 -17.59 1.10 -12.87
C ILE A 307 -16.60 1.02 -14.02
N ARG A 308 -16.08 -0.17 -14.35
CA ARG A 308 -15.20 -0.35 -15.52
C ARG A 308 -15.86 0.18 -16.79
N GLN A 309 -17.08 -0.26 -17.08
CA GLN A 309 -17.81 0.18 -18.28
C GLN A 309 -17.95 1.70 -18.32
N ARG A 310 -18.34 2.32 -17.21
CA ARG A 310 -18.53 3.79 -17.14
C ARG A 310 -17.21 4.55 -17.35
N LEU A 311 -16.11 4.07 -16.76
CA LEU A 311 -14.80 4.68 -16.92
C LEU A 311 -14.25 4.49 -18.34
N ASP A 312 -14.46 3.31 -18.94
CA ASP A 312 -14.04 3.03 -20.32
C ASP A 312 -14.78 3.96 -21.29
N THR A 313 -16.10 4.14 -21.15
CA THR A 313 -16.88 5.09 -21.96
C THR A 313 -16.34 6.52 -21.81
N ALA A 314 -16.14 7.00 -20.59
CA ALA A 314 -15.63 8.34 -20.34
C ALA A 314 -14.21 8.57 -20.92
N GLY A 315 -13.36 7.55 -20.88
CA GLY A 315 -12.00 7.61 -21.45
C GLY A 315 -11.98 7.67 -22.97
N HIS A 316 -12.90 6.96 -23.65
CA HIS A 316 -13.02 7.03 -25.11
C HIS A 316 -13.43 8.43 -25.56
N ASP A 317 -14.44 9.04 -24.93
CA ASP A 317 -14.92 10.38 -25.28
C ASP A 317 -13.83 11.45 -25.12
N ALA A 318 -12.99 11.34 -24.09
CA ALA A 318 -11.90 12.28 -23.82
C ALA A 318 -10.74 12.19 -24.84
N THR A 319 -10.54 11.04 -25.49
CA THR A 319 -9.39 10.80 -26.39
C THR A 319 -9.70 11.22 -27.84
N CYS A 320 -10.98 11.36 -28.19
CA CYS A 320 -11.44 11.67 -29.55
C CYS A 320 -11.11 13.10 -30.06
N GLY A 321 -10.47 13.95 -29.25
CA GLY A 321 -10.26 15.37 -29.57
C GLY A 321 -8.89 15.79 -30.10
N ASP A 322 -7.80 15.04 -29.84
CA ASP A 322 -6.44 15.49 -30.19
C ASP A 322 -5.50 14.31 -30.59
N THR A 323 -5.32 14.15 -31.90
CA THR A 323 -4.47 13.10 -32.51
C THR A 323 -2.99 13.20 -32.15
N ARG A 324 -2.52 14.36 -31.65
CA ARG A 324 -1.11 14.55 -31.24
C ARG A 324 -0.74 13.77 -29.98
N LEU A 325 -1.72 13.31 -29.21
CA LEU A 325 -1.52 12.60 -27.94
C LEU A 325 -1.34 11.09 -28.10
N VAL A 326 -1.79 10.53 -29.21
CA VAL A 326 -1.78 9.08 -29.44
C VAL A 326 -0.37 8.49 -29.29
N PRO A 327 0.71 9.10 -29.82
CA PRO A 327 2.07 8.57 -29.66
C PRO A 327 2.57 8.62 -28.20
N VAL A 328 2.27 9.69 -27.47
CA VAL A 328 2.71 9.86 -26.06
C VAL A 328 2.02 8.83 -25.16
N LEU A 329 0.72 8.64 -25.32
CA LEU A 329 -0.05 7.65 -24.56
C LEU A 329 0.38 6.22 -24.89
N ALA A 330 0.73 5.94 -26.16
CA ALA A 330 1.29 4.66 -26.56
C ALA A 330 2.66 4.39 -25.92
N ALA A 331 3.55 5.40 -25.88
CA ALA A 331 4.85 5.29 -25.22
C ALA A 331 4.72 5.04 -23.72
N ARG A 332 3.86 5.77 -23.02
CA ARG A 332 3.54 5.56 -21.59
C ARG A 332 3.05 4.14 -21.33
N LYS A 333 2.07 3.68 -22.12
CA LYS A 333 1.53 2.33 -22.02
C LYS A 333 2.63 1.28 -22.22
N HIS A 334 3.50 1.46 -23.20
CA HIS A 334 4.58 0.53 -23.47
C HIS A 334 5.59 0.45 -22.31
N ALA A 335 5.94 1.57 -21.69
CA ALA A 335 6.80 1.60 -20.51
C ALA A 335 6.17 0.87 -19.31
N VAL A 336 4.86 1.04 -19.11
CA VAL A 336 4.09 0.31 -18.09
C VAL A 336 4.09 -1.20 -18.37
N ASP A 337 3.87 -1.61 -19.63
CA ASP A 337 3.84 -3.01 -20.02
C ASP A 337 5.21 -3.69 -19.79
N ILE A 338 6.31 -3.05 -20.23
CA ILE A 338 7.68 -3.54 -19.98
C ILE A 338 7.93 -3.73 -18.48
N LYS A 339 7.63 -2.70 -17.68
CA LYS A 339 7.89 -2.75 -16.24
C LYS A 339 7.02 -3.80 -15.55
N PHE A 340 5.75 -3.91 -15.95
CA PHE A 340 4.83 -4.89 -15.38
C PHE A 340 5.29 -6.32 -15.68
N ASP A 341 5.64 -6.62 -16.92
CA ASP A 341 6.06 -7.97 -17.32
C ASP A 341 7.39 -8.37 -16.67
N ALA A 342 8.31 -7.41 -16.45
CA ALA A 342 9.54 -7.62 -15.69
C ALA A 342 9.28 -7.89 -14.20
N MET A 343 8.32 -7.19 -13.58
CA MET A 343 8.03 -7.34 -12.14
C MET A 343 7.17 -8.56 -11.81
N PHE A 344 6.30 -9.00 -12.72
CA PHE A 344 5.32 -10.06 -12.45
C PHE A 344 5.33 -11.15 -13.54
N PRO A 345 6.40 -11.95 -13.62
CA PRO A 345 6.43 -13.08 -14.53
C PRO A 345 5.39 -14.15 -14.13
N GLY A 346 4.64 -14.67 -15.10
CA GLY A 346 3.76 -15.82 -14.88
C GLY A 346 2.42 -15.52 -14.18
N ILE A 347 1.87 -14.32 -14.34
CA ILE A 347 0.53 -13.99 -13.84
C ILE A 347 -0.56 -14.85 -14.47
N ARG A 348 -1.62 -15.15 -13.71
CA ARG A 348 -2.80 -15.86 -14.20
C ARG A 348 -4.03 -14.96 -14.11
N VAL A 349 -4.81 -14.93 -15.18
CA VAL A 349 -6.11 -14.25 -15.18
C VAL A 349 -7.13 -15.12 -14.44
N ARG A 350 -7.79 -14.55 -13.43
CA ARG A 350 -8.85 -15.22 -12.69
C ARG A 350 -10.20 -14.62 -13.05
N ARG A 351 -11.14 -15.46 -13.47
CA ARG A 351 -12.55 -15.06 -13.65
C ARG A 351 -13.30 -15.19 -12.32
N SER A 352 -14.25 -14.30 -12.10
CA SER A 352 -15.14 -14.35 -10.93
C SER A 352 -16.47 -14.97 -11.30
N SER A 353 -16.95 -15.89 -10.48
CA SER A 353 -18.30 -16.44 -10.58
C SER A 353 -19.29 -15.59 -9.79
N VAL A 354 -20.48 -15.39 -10.34
CA VAL A 354 -21.60 -14.68 -9.73
C VAL A 354 -22.73 -15.68 -9.58
N SER A 355 -23.37 -15.71 -8.41
CA SER A 355 -24.41 -16.72 -8.09
C SER A 355 -25.69 -16.11 -7.53
N ASP A 356 -25.77 -14.79 -7.39
CA ASP A 356 -26.94 -14.09 -6.84
C ASP A 356 -27.34 -12.93 -7.77
N ALA A 357 -28.46 -13.10 -8.46
CA ALA A 357 -28.94 -12.13 -9.45
C ALA A 357 -29.43 -10.83 -8.82
N ALA A 358 -30.05 -10.88 -7.62
CA ALA A 358 -30.51 -9.70 -6.92
C ALA A 358 -29.34 -8.84 -6.42
N GLY A 359 -28.28 -9.50 -5.92
CA GLY A 359 -27.02 -8.87 -5.56
C GLY A 359 -26.35 -8.22 -6.76
N TRP A 360 -26.33 -8.92 -7.90
CA TRP A 360 -25.82 -8.38 -9.15
C TRP A 360 -26.56 -7.11 -9.58
N GLY A 361 -27.89 -7.15 -9.66
CA GLY A 361 -28.71 -6.00 -10.06
C GLY A 361 -28.53 -4.80 -9.14
N ALA A 362 -28.51 -5.01 -7.82
CA ALA A 362 -28.27 -3.94 -6.86
C ALA A 362 -26.86 -3.34 -6.98
N GLY A 363 -25.85 -4.16 -7.29
CA GLY A 363 -24.49 -3.70 -7.53
C GLY A 363 -24.36 -2.82 -8.77
N LEU A 364 -25.05 -3.18 -9.86
CA LEU A 364 -25.13 -2.34 -11.07
C LEU A 364 -25.78 -0.98 -10.76
N ALA A 365 -26.96 -0.99 -10.13
CA ALA A 365 -27.69 0.23 -9.81
C ALA A 365 -26.88 1.15 -8.88
N ALA A 366 -26.20 0.58 -7.87
CA ALA A 366 -25.32 1.35 -7.00
C ALA A 366 -24.12 1.94 -7.74
N ALA A 367 -23.58 1.22 -8.73
CA ALA A 367 -22.48 1.70 -9.55
C ALA A 367 -22.92 2.77 -10.55
N ASP A 368 -24.17 2.77 -11.03
CA ASP A 368 -24.69 3.86 -11.87
C ASP A 368 -24.78 5.19 -11.11
N GLN A 369 -25.12 5.13 -9.82
CA GLN A 369 -25.20 6.28 -8.92
C GLN A 369 -23.84 6.67 -8.29
N ALA A 370 -22.77 5.95 -8.61
CA ALA A 370 -21.46 6.21 -8.02
C ALA A 370 -20.84 7.47 -8.62
N ASP A 371 -20.21 8.27 -7.77
CA ASP A 371 -19.43 9.42 -8.19
C ASP A 371 -18.03 8.96 -8.61
N LEU A 372 -17.69 9.21 -9.87
CA LEU A 372 -16.40 8.87 -10.47
C LEU A 372 -15.36 9.99 -10.28
N HIS A 373 -15.74 11.10 -9.66
CA HIS A 373 -14.86 12.20 -9.32
C HIS A 373 -14.30 12.01 -7.91
N PRO A 374 -12.97 11.86 -7.73
CA PRO A 374 -12.39 11.66 -6.42
C PRO A 374 -12.60 12.87 -5.49
N HIS A 375 -13.43 12.68 -4.45
CA HIS A 375 -13.52 13.55 -3.28
C HIS A 375 -12.51 13.14 -2.21
N ARG A 376 -11.85 14.12 -1.57
CA ARG A 376 -10.96 13.85 -0.44
C ARG A 376 -11.68 14.14 0.88
N ARG A 377 -12.30 13.12 1.50
CA ARG A 377 -12.72 13.26 2.91
C ARG A 377 -11.50 13.27 3.83
N VAL A 378 -11.34 14.35 4.58
CA VAL A 378 -10.48 14.41 5.78
C VAL A 378 -11.14 13.57 6.87
N ALA A 379 -10.34 12.73 7.54
CA ALA A 379 -10.78 12.00 8.73
C ALA A 379 -11.12 12.99 9.84
N SER A 380 -12.27 12.81 10.48
CA SER A 380 -12.57 13.33 11.81
C SER A 380 -12.57 12.17 12.79
#